data_AF-A0A5C5VK91-F1
#
_entry.id   AF-A0A5C5VK91-F1
#
_cell.length_a   1.000
_cell.length_b   1.000
_cell.length_c   1.000
_cell.angle_alpha   90.00
_cell.angle_beta   90.00
_cell.angle_gamma   90.00
#
_symmetry.space_group_name_H-M   'P 1'
#
loop_
_entity.id
_entity.type
_entity.pdbx_description
1 polymer ?
#
loop_
_entity_poly.entity_id
_entity_poly.type
_entity_poly.pdbx_seq_one_letter_code
_entity_poly.pdbx_strand_id
1 'polypeptide(L)'
;MSDSSPISLHPDPTAGLFPVSFEQVEAIWSDWPRMFFEPDGSFVWVAEDQSWQLDGVVYDRDDRVLRVDLTGDYRAAPLEQLVRTLGWPDAQLRVEQVQAGKFVELADFLGELNA
;
A
#
# COMPACT_ATOMS: atom_id res chain seq x y z
N MET A 1 -1.89 10.75 16.61
CA MET A 1 -1.65 10.04 15.34
C MET A 1 -2.47 10.77 14.30
N SER A 2 -1.88 11.13 13.16
CA SER A 2 -2.66 11.75 12.09
C SER A 2 -3.66 10.70 11.62
N ASP A 3 -4.94 11.04 11.64
CA ASP A 3 -6.04 10.13 11.30
C ASP A 3 -6.17 10.06 9.77
N SER A 4 -5.10 9.58 9.13
CA SER A 4 -5.00 9.54 7.68
C SER A 4 -5.71 8.28 7.16
N SER A 5 -6.70 8.46 6.28
CA SER A 5 -7.45 7.36 5.71
C SER A 5 -6.53 6.38 4.98
N PRO A 6 -6.83 5.06 5.00
CA PRO A 6 -6.12 4.10 4.19
C PRO A 6 -6.17 4.50 2.71
N ILE A 7 -5.09 4.23 1.99
CA ILE A 7 -5.04 4.46 0.54
C ILE A 7 -4.61 3.19 -0.18
N SER A 8 -5.05 3.05 -1.42
CA SER A 8 -4.56 2.03 -2.34
C SER A 8 -3.91 2.70 -3.55
N LEU A 9 -2.70 2.27 -3.88
CA LEU A 9 -1.95 2.71 -5.04
C LEU A 9 -2.22 1.75 -6.20
N HIS A 10 -2.66 2.31 -7.33
CA HIS A 10 -3.00 1.56 -8.53
C HIS A 10 -2.21 2.09 -9.74
N PRO A 11 -1.91 1.25 -10.73
CA PRO A 11 -1.48 1.74 -12.03
C PRO A 11 -2.66 2.45 -12.72
N ASP A 12 -2.39 3.18 -13.79
CA ASP A 12 -3.46 3.63 -14.68
C ASP A 12 -4.30 2.42 -15.20
N PRO A 13 -5.65 2.52 -15.26
CA PRO A 13 -6.50 1.42 -15.69
C PRO A 13 -6.18 0.88 -17.09
N THR A 14 -5.61 1.70 -17.97
CA THR A 14 -5.20 1.26 -19.31
C THR A 14 -3.90 0.45 -19.29
N ALA A 15 -3.05 0.66 -18.28
CA ALA A 15 -1.83 -0.12 -18.07
C ALA A 15 -2.10 -1.46 -17.38
N GLY A 16 -3.10 -1.50 -16.49
CA GLY A 16 -3.59 -2.72 -15.82
C GLY A 16 -2.72 -3.27 -14.70
N LEU A 17 -1.39 -3.23 -14.83
CA LEU A 17 -0.39 -3.65 -13.83
C LEU A 17 0.74 -2.63 -13.75
N PHE A 18 1.41 -2.54 -12.60
CA PHE A 18 2.64 -1.75 -12.48
C PHE A 18 3.76 -2.32 -13.36
N PRO A 19 4.75 -1.50 -13.77
CA PRO A 19 5.86 -1.95 -14.60
C PRO A 19 6.94 -2.73 -13.82
N VAL A 20 6.70 -3.03 -12.54
CA VAL A 20 7.64 -3.73 -11.65
C VAL A 20 7.04 -5.02 -11.11
N SER A 21 7.90 -5.99 -10.88
CA SER A 21 7.58 -7.27 -10.22
C SER A 21 7.57 -7.13 -8.71
N PHE A 22 6.97 -8.11 -8.03
CA PHE A 22 7.03 -8.22 -6.58
C PHE A 22 8.47 -8.33 -6.09
N GLU A 23 9.27 -9.19 -6.73
CA GLU A 23 10.66 -9.47 -6.35
C GLU A 23 11.56 -8.24 -6.49
N GLN A 24 11.30 -7.40 -7.49
CA GLN A 24 12.00 -6.11 -7.62
C GLN A 24 11.66 -5.17 -6.46
N VAL A 25 10.39 -5.12 -6.07
CA VAL A 25 9.93 -4.29 -4.95
C VAL A 25 10.51 -4.81 -3.63
N GLU A 26 10.38 -6.10 -3.35
CA GLU A 26 10.94 -6.75 -2.16
C GLU A 26 12.45 -6.51 -2.05
N ALA A 27 13.21 -6.73 -3.11
CA ALA A 27 14.65 -6.56 -3.11
C ALA A 27 15.06 -5.10 -2.82
N ILE A 28 14.36 -4.11 -3.38
CA ILE A 28 14.69 -2.70 -3.17
C ILE A 28 14.24 -2.23 -1.79
N TRP A 29 13.02 -2.59 -1.35
CA TRP A 29 12.44 -2.08 -0.12
C TRP A 29 13.07 -2.73 1.11
N SER A 30 13.40 -4.02 1.07
CA SER A 30 14.07 -4.71 2.17
C SER A 30 15.43 -4.10 2.53
N ASP A 31 16.08 -3.41 1.59
CA ASP A 31 17.35 -2.72 1.80
C ASP A 31 17.18 -1.31 2.41
N TRP A 32 15.95 -0.81 2.55
CA TRP A 32 15.72 0.52 3.11
C TRP A 32 15.90 0.54 4.64
N PRO A 33 16.51 1.61 5.18
CA PRO A 33 16.61 1.77 6.63
C PRO A 33 15.25 1.70 7.29
N ARG A 34 15.15 0.91 8.36
CA ARG A 34 13.94 0.77 9.18
C ARG A 34 12.71 0.23 8.42
N MET A 35 12.93 -0.40 7.26
CA MET A 35 11.91 -1.19 6.57
C MET A 35 11.97 -2.63 7.09
N PHE A 36 10.80 -3.19 7.37
CA PHE A 36 10.61 -4.63 7.52
C PHE A 36 9.61 -5.07 6.46
N PHE A 37 10.03 -5.96 5.57
CA PHE A 37 9.22 -6.47 4.46
C PHE A 37 9.17 -7.99 4.56
N GLU A 38 7.97 -8.56 4.51
CA GLU A 38 7.74 -9.99 4.63
C GLU A 38 7.48 -10.65 3.26
N PRO A 39 7.77 -11.95 3.11
CA PRO A 39 7.56 -12.67 1.85
C PRO A 39 6.10 -12.73 1.38
N ASP A 40 5.13 -12.40 2.24
CA ASP A 40 3.70 -12.34 1.90
C ASP A 40 3.27 -10.96 1.35
N GLY A 41 4.23 -10.03 1.21
CA GLY A 41 4.02 -8.68 0.72
C GLY A 41 3.66 -7.67 1.80
N SER A 42 3.44 -8.09 3.05
CA SER A 42 3.25 -7.17 4.16
C SER A 42 4.55 -6.45 4.52
N PHE A 43 4.45 -5.18 4.89
CA PHE A 43 5.61 -4.42 5.33
C PHE A 43 5.26 -3.32 6.33
N VAL A 44 6.26 -2.94 7.11
CA VAL A 44 6.22 -1.80 8.03
C VAL A 44 7.47 -0.94 7.80
N TRP A 45 7.27 0.35 7.54
CA TRP A 45 8.35 1.31 7.36
C TRP A 45 8.21 2.47 8.34
N VAL A 46 9.26 2.71 9.14
CA VAL A 46 9.22 3.68 10.23
C VAL A 46 10.35 4.70 10.07
N ALA A 47 10.06 5.96 10.35
CA ALA A 47 11.10 6.99 10.46
C ALA A 47 12.13 6.64 11.55
N GLU A 48 13.38 7.07 11.37
CA GLU A 48 14.43 6.91 12.39
C GLU A 48 14.04 7.58 13.73
N ASP A 49 13.43 8.77 13.65
CA ASP A 49 12.91 9.53 14.79
C ASP A 49 11.48 9.14 15.21
N GLN A 50 10.90 8.12 14.57
CA GLN A 50 9.53 7.63 14.78
C GLN A 50 8.44 8.71 14.56
N SER A 51 8.74 9.77 13.81
CA SER A 51 7.78 10.84 13.49
C SER A 51 6.69 10.45 12.48
N TRP A 52 6.85 9.28 11.84
CA TRP A 52 5.88 8.65 10.95
C TRP A 52 6.12 7.14 10.85
N GLN A 53 5.06 6.42 10.49
CA GLN A 53 5.07 5.00 10.15
C GLN A 53 4.10 4.77 8.98
N LEU A 54 4.48 3.87 8.08
CA LEU A 54 3.62 3.32 7.05
C LEU A 54 3.56 1.80 7.22
N ASP A 55 2.34 1.27 7.27
CA ASP A 55 2.04 -0.15 7.20
C ASP A 55 1.38 -0.41 5.86
N GLY A 56 1.79 -1.46 5.15
CA GLY A 56 1.26 -1.73 3.83
C GLY A 56 1.36 -3.17 3.39
N VAL A 57 0.73 -3.45 2.25
CA VAL A 57 0.75 -4.76 1.60
C VAL A 57 0.91 -4.57 0.10
N VAL A 58 1.91 -5.24 -0.48
CA VAL A 58 2.11 -5.34 -1.92
C VAL A 58 1.35 -6.56 -2.45
N TYR A 59 0.47 -6.34 -3.42
CA TYR A 59 -0.23 -7.41 -4.12
C TYR A 59 0.31 -7.53 -5.53
N ASP A 60 0.52 -8.75 -6.00
CA ASP A 60 0.98 -9.05 -7.34
C ASP A 60 -0.02 -9.91 -8.13
N ARG A 61 0.14 -9.90 -9.45
CA ARG A 61 -0.54 -10.77 -10.41
C ARG A 61 0.30 -10.83 -11.68
N ASP A 62 0.48 -12.03 -12.24
CA ASP A 62 1.22 -12.26 -13.49
C ASP A 62 2.64 -11.67 -13.45
N ASP A 63 3.39 -11.97 -12.37
CA ASP A 63 4.77 -11.51 -12.10
C ASP A 63 4.93 -9.99 -12.04
N ARG A 64 3.84 -9.25 -11.75
CA ARG A 64 3.84 -7.80 -11.65
C ARG A 64 3.01 -7.33 -10.47
N VAL A 65 3.39 -6.19 -9.90
CA VAL A 65 2.60 -5.56 -8.86
C VAL A 65 1.24 -5.14 -9.45
N LEU A 66 0.18 -5.57 -8.78
CA LEU A 66 -1.21 -5.24 -9.07
C LEU A 66 -1.63 -3.95 -8.35
N ARG A 67 -1.36 -3.87 -7.05
CA ARG A 67 -1.63 -2.71 -6.21
C ARG A 67 -0.77 -2.71 -4.94
N VAL A 68 -0.70 -1.58 -4.27
CA VAL A 68 -0.12 -1.47 -2.93
C VAL A 68 -1.12 -0.78 -2.01
N ASP A 69 -1.54 -1.46 -0.95
CA ASP A 69 -2.40 -0.87 0.08
C ASP A 69 -1.53 -0.27 1.18
N LEU A 70 -1.88 0.91 1.67
CA LEU A 70 -1.11 1.66 2.67
C LEU A 70 -2.03 2.23 3.76
N THR A 71 -1.51 2.25 4.98
CA THR A 71 -2.08 2.93 6.16
C THR A 71 -0.97 3.59 6.96
N GLY A 72 -1.29 4.67 7.68
CA GLY A 72 -0.35 5.31 8.61
C GLY A 72 -0.19 6.82 8.38
N ASP A 73 0.93 7.38 8.86
CA ASP A 73 1.21 8.82 8.82
C ASP A 73 1.94 9.19 7.51
N TYR A 74 1.20 9.58 6.46
CA TYR A 74 1.80 9.91 5.17
C TYR A 74 2.67 11.17 5.21
N ARG A 75 3.94 11.04 4.81
CA ARG A 75 4.87 12.15 4.56
C ARG A 75 5.26 12.16 3.09
N ALA A 76 5.39 13.36 2.52
CA ALA A 76 5.64 13.53 1.09
C ALA A 76 6.90 12.81 0.61
N ALA A 77 8.04 12.99 1.29
CA ALA A 77 9.31 12.40 0.85
C ALA A 77 9.34 10.86 0.92
N PRO A 78 8.95 10.19 2.04
CA PRO A 78 8.83 8.73 2.07
C PRO A 78 7.83 8.19 1.03
N LEU A 79 6.65 8.80 0.90
CA LEU A 79 5.66 8.36 -0.07
C LEU A 79 6.18 8.52 -1.51
N GLU A 80 6.90 9.60 -1.81
CA GLU A 80 7.53 9.82 -3.11
C GLU A 80 8.59 8.75 -3.40
N GLN A 81 9.45 8.41 -2.44
CA GLN A 81 10.44 7.34 -2.58
C GLN A 81 9.76 5.99 -2.90
N LEU A 82 8.65 5.68 -2.21
CA LEU A 82 7.86 4.48 -2.44
C LEU A 82 7.31 4.43 -3.87
N VAL A 83 6.57 5.45 -4.31
CA VAL A 83 5.93 5.46 -5.65
C VAL A 83 6.95 5.54 -6.79
N ARG A 84 8.14 6.10 -6.56
CA ARG A 84 9.25 6.04 -7.55
C ARG A 84 9.68 4.60 -7.84
N THR A 85 9.66 3.74 -6.83
CA THR A 85 10.01 2.32 -7.00
C THR A 85 8.94 1.58 -7.79
N LEU A 86 7.69 2.07 -7.74
CA LEU A 86 6.58 1.57 -8.56
C LEU A 86 6.58 2.10 -10.01
N GLY A 87 7.60 2.89 -10.40
CA GLY A 87 7.78 3.39 -11.76
C GLY A 87 7.36 4.85 -11.98
N TRP A 88 6.96 5.59 -10.93
CA TRP A 88 6.73 7.04 -11.05
C TRP A 88 8.06 7.79 -11.30
N PRO A 89 8.11 8.82 -12.16
CA PRO A 89 7.01 9.48 -12.86
C PRO A 89 6.68 8.93 -14.25
N ASP A 90 7.39 7.93 -14.75
CA ASP A 90 7.20 7.41 -16.11
C ASP A 90 5.89 6.61 -16.24
N ALA A 91 5.54 5.86 -15.19
CA ALA A 91 4.22 5.25 -15.04
C ALA A 91 3.23 6.27 -14.45
N GLN A 92 1.99 6.25 -14.96
CA GLN A 92 0.88 6.95 -14.32
C GLN A 92 0.31 6.10 -13.19
N LEU A 93 0.18 6.69 -12.01
CA LEU A 93 -0.39 6.06 -10.82
C LEU A 93 -1.69 6.76 -10.45
N ARG A 94 -2.59 6.02 -9.80
CA ARG A 94 -3.79 6.53 -9.17
C ARG A 94 -3.77 6.17 -7.70
N VAL A 95 -4.34 7.07 -6.90
CA VAL A 95 -4.53 6.86 -5.46
C VAL A 95 -6.03 6.72 -5.22
N GLU A 96 -6.45 5.58 -4.70
CA GLU A 96 -7.78 5.39 -4.14
C GLU A 96 -7.72 5.74 -2.65
N GLN A 97 -8.61 6.63 -2.19
CA GLN A 97 -8.82 6.86 -0.77
C GLN A 97 -9.90 5.89 -0.30
N VAL A 98 -9.52 4.92 0.52
CA VAL A 98 -10.44 3.89 1.01
C VAL A 98 -11.35 4.53 2.07
N GLN A 99 -12.66 4.39 1.90
CA GLN A 99 -13.62 4.96 2.84
C GLN A 99 -13.44 4.37 4.24
N ALA A 100 -13.53 5.24 5.25
CA ALA A 100 -13.53 4.83 6.63
C ALA A 100 -14.68 3.84 6.89
N GLY A 101 -14.37 2.71 7.52
CA GLY A 101 -15.32 1.63 7.77
C GLY A 101 -16.51 2.07 8.63
N LYS A 102 -17.64 1.36 8.47
CA LYS A 102 -18.85 1.54 9.27
C LYS A 102 -18.87 0.51 10.40
N PHE A 103 -19.15 0.95 11.62
CA PHE A 103 -19.48 0.05 12.72
C PHE A 103 -20.91 -0.46 12.57
N VAL A 104 -21.07 -1.77 12.59
CA VAL A 104 -22.36 -2.47 12.57
C VAL A 104 -22.33 -3.55 13.65
N GLU A 105 -23.51 -3.90 14.16
CA GLU A 105 -23.64 -5.02 15.08
C GLU A 105 -23.37 -6.33 14.33
N LEU A 106 -22.60 -7.22 14.95
CA LEU A 106 -22.22 -8.50 14.33
C LEU A 106 -23.45 -9.32 13.94
N ALA A 107 -24.50 -9.30 14.76
CA ALA A 107 -25.74 -10.01 14.50
C ALA A 107 -26.43 -9.51 13.21
N ASP A 108 -26.46 -8.20 12.99
CA ASP A 108 -27.04 -7.60 11.80
C ASP A 108 -26.22 -7.97 10.55
N PHE A 109 -24.89 -7.84 10.63
CA PHE A 109 -23.99 -8.21 9.53
C PHE A 109 -24.12 -9.70 9.14
N LEU A 110 -24.17 -10.60 10.13
CA LEU A 110 -24.38 -12.03 9.87
C LEU A 110 -25.77 -12.32 9.31
N GLY A 111 -26.79 -11.55 9.70
CA GLY A 111 -28.13 -11.65 9.13
C GLY A 111 -28.16 -11.34 7.64
N GLU A 112 -27.44 -10.29 7.21
CA GLU A 112 -27.36 -9.87 5.81
C GLU A 112 -26.67 -10.91 4.90
N LEU A 113 -25.63 -11.60 5.37
CA LEU A 113 -24.90 -12.60 4.57
C LEU A 113 -25.70 -13.89 4.31
N ASN A 114 -26.71 -14.16 5.14
CA ASN A 114 -27.53 -15.36 5.06
C ASN A 114 -28.89 -15.11 4.37
N ALA A 115 -29.13 -13.89 3.86
CA ALA A 115 -30.33 -13.49 3.14
C ALA A 115 -30.19 -13.69 1.62
#